data_AF-A0A956GPK6-F1
#
_entry.id   AF-A0A956GPK6-F1
#
_cell.length_a   1.000
_cell.length_b   1.000
_cell.length_c   1.000
_cell.angle_alpha   90.00
_cell.angle_beta   90.00
_cell.angle_gamma   90.00
#
_symmetry.space_group_name_H-M   'P 1'
#
loop_
_entity.id
_entity.type
_entity.pdbx_description
1 polymer ?
#
loop_
_entity_poly.entity_id
_entity_poly.type
_entity_poly.pdbx_seq_one_letter_code
_entity_poly.pdbx_strand_id
1 'polypeptide(L)'
;AAPAKPAAVIDGVAFSADGHMVDAAAWTRSLGEALATVEGVTLTDAHWAVLEAARKDFAETQASPNIRRLTNVAGVSTKDLYTLFPKAPGRTIAKIAGLPRPVGCL
;
A
#
# COMPACT_ATOMS: atom_id res chain seq x y z
N ALA A 1 -10.04 -15.60 0.61
CA ALA A 1 -10.90 -14.48 0.17
C ALA A 1 -11.02 -14.56 -1.34
N ALA A 2 -12.22 -14.45 -1.91
CA ALA A 2 -12.38 -14.42 -3.36
C ALA A 2 -11.63 -13.20 -3.94
N PRO A 3 -10.86 -13.34 -5.03
CA PRO A 3 -10.20 -12.20 -5.64
C PRO A 3 -11.28 -11.21 -6.07
N ALA A 4 -11.16 -9.96 -5.62
CA ALA A 4 -12.05 -8.89 -6.04
C ALA A 4 -12.04 -8.83 -7.57
N LYS A 5 -13.23 -8.83 -8.19
CA LYS A 5 -13.36 -8.80 -9.64
C LYS A 5 -12.57 -7.60 -10.19
N PRO A 6 -11.67 -7.79 -11.17
CA PRO A 6 -10.91 -6.69 -11.74
C PRO A 6 -11.87 -5.71 -12.44
N ALA A 7 -11.79 -4.45 -12.07
CA ALA A 7 -12.58 -3.36 -12.65
C ALA A 7 -11.82 -2.66 -13.77
N ALA A 8 -10.50 -2.58 -13.68
CA ALA A 8 -9.63 -2.00 -14.71
C ALA A 8 -8.31 -2.79 -14.80
N VAL A 9 -7.75 -2.90 -16.00
CA VAL A 9 -6.41 -3.46 -16.22
C VAL A 9 -5.57 -2.39 -16.90
N ILE A 10 -4.47 -1.97 -16.28
CA ILE A 10 -3.54 -0.97 -16.81
C ILE A 10 -2.18 -1.63 -16.89
N ASP A 11 -1.58 -1.68 -18.08
CA ASP A 11 -0.27 -2.33 -18.34
C ASP A 11 -0.15 -3.77 -17.81
N GLY A 12 -1.22 -4.56 -17.92
CA GLY A 12 -1.27 -5.94 -17.44
C GLY A 12 -1.51 -6.09 -15.93
N VAL A 13 -1.64 -4.97 -15.19
CA VAL A 13 -1.95 -4.96 -13.76
C VAL A 13 -3.45 -4.74 -13.56
N ALA A 14 -4.09 -5.67 -12.84
CA ALA A 14 -5.49 -5.60 -12.51
C ALA A 14 -5.75 -4.77 -11.24
N PHE A 15 -6.68 -3.82 -11.34
CA PHE A 15 -7.15 -2.95 -10.26
C PHE A 15 -8.64 -3.18 -9.97
N SER A 16 -9.01 -3.04 -8.70
CA SER A 16 -10.39 -3.02 -8.23
C SER A 16 -11.05 -1.67 -8.48
N ALA A 17 -12.38 -1.61 -8.37
CA ALA A 17 -13.14 -0.37 -8.52
C ALA A 17 -12.73 0.72 -7.51
N ASP A 18 -12.16 0.32 -6.37
CA ASP A 18 -11.63 1.22 -5.35
C ASP A 18 -10.20 1.72 -5.67
N GLY A 19 -9.64 1.35 -6.81
CA GLY A 19 -8.27 1.70 -7.23
C GLY A 19 -7.17 0.96 -6.46
N HIS A 20 -7.47 -0.22 -5.92
CA HIS A 20 -6.47 -1.08 -5.28
C HIS A 20 -6.06 -2.21 -6.22
N MET A 21 -4.85 -2.71 -6.11
CA MET A 21 -4.41 -3.85 -6.92
C MET A 21 -5.14 -5.12 -6.51
N VAL A 22 -5.58 -5.89 -7.51
CA VAL A 22 -6.17 -7.22 -7.32
C VAL A 22 -5.08 -8.23 -7.03
N ASP A 23 -3.93 -8.09 -7.70
CA ASP A 23 -2.76 -8.93 -7.49
C ASP A 23 -1.59 -8.10 -6.95
N ALA A 24 -1.22 -8.32 -5.69
CA ALA A 24 -0.08 -7.67 -5.07
C ALA A 24 1.28 -8.13 -5.64
N ALA A 25 1.34 -9.29 -6.29
CA ALA A 25 2.54 -9.81 -6.93
C ALA A 25 2.87 -9.07 -8.24
N ALA A 26 1.85 -8.54 -8.92
CA ALA A 26 2.01 -7.71 -10.12
C ALA A 26 2.53 -6.28 -9.81
N TRP A 27 2.70 -5.93 -8.54
CA TRP A 27 3.21 -4.62 -8.14
C TRP A 27 4.70 -4.49 -8.43
N THR A 28 5.10 -3.34 -8.95
CA THR A 28 6.49 -2.97 -9.19
C THR A 28 6.78 -1.61 -8.59
N ARG A 29 8.07 -1.28 -8.39
CA ARG A 29 8.46 0.05 -7.91
C ARG A 29 7.92 1.18 -8.80
N SER A 30 7.99 1.02 -10.13
CA SER A 30 7.45 2.03 -11.06
C SER A 30 5.94 2.27 -10.87
N LEU A 31 5.18 1.21 -10.57
CA LEU A 31 3.76 1.35 -10.27
C LEU A 31 3.52 2.05 -8.91
N GLY A 32 4.34 1.74 -7.91
CA GLY A 32 4.36 2.45 -6.64
C GLY A 32 4.61 3.95 -6.81
N GLU A 33 5.56 4.34 -7.67
CA GLU A 33 5.84 5.75 -8.00
C GLU A 33 4.65 6.43 -8.69
N ALA A 34 4.02 5.75 -9.65
CA ALA A 34 2.83 6.27 -10.31
C ALA A 34 1.68 6.48 -9.31
N LEU A 35 1.44 5.52 -8.41
CA LEU A 35 0.42 5.62 -7.36
C LEU A 35 0.73 6.73 -6.35
N ALA A 36 1.99 6.86 -5.93
CA ALA A 36 2.41 7.92 -5.04
C ALA A 36 2.24 9.31 -5.66
N THR A 37 2.55 9.43 -6.95
CA THR A 37 2.31 10.67 -7.72
C THR A 37 0.83 11.04 -7.73
N VAL A 38 -0.07 10.06 -7.92
CA VAL A 38 -1.52 10.26 -7.86
C VAL A 38 -1.98 10.69 -6.45
N GLU A 39 -1.39 10.12 -5.41
CA GLU A 39 -1.67 10.50 -4.00
C GLU A 39 -0.99 11.82 -3.59
N GLY A 40 -0.15 12.40 -4.45
CA GLY A 40 0.61 13.62 -4.17
C GLY A 40 1.74 13.40 -3.15
N VAL A 41 2.29 12.20 -3.07
CA VAL A 41 3.39 11.81 -2.20
C VAL A 41 4.67 11.67 -3.01
N THR A 42 5.75 12.32 -2.57
CA THR A 42 7.08 12.13 -3.16
C THR A 42 7.77 10.97 -2.44
N LEU A 43 7.97 9.86 -3.15
CA LEU A 43 8.65 8.70 -2.56
C LEU A 43 10.14 8.98 -2.40
N THR A 44 10.57 9.08 -1.15
CA THR A 44 11.99 9.06 -0.76
C THR A 44 12.38 7.68 -0.23
N ASP A 45 13.66 7.44 0.04
CA ASP A 45 14.14 6.17 0.61
C ASP A 45 13.41 5.77 1.90
N ALA A 46 13.05 6.76 2.73
CA ALA A 46 12.26 6.52 3.94
C ALA A 46 10.84 6.02 3.62
N HIS A 47 10.21 6.55 2.56
CA HIS A 47 8.90 6.07 2.11
C HIS A 47 9.01 4.64 1.58
N TRP A 48 10.06 4.36 0.79
CA TRP A 48 10.33 3.02 0.26
C TRP A 48 10.51 1.99 1.37
N ALA A 49 11.29 2.32 2.41
CA ALA A 49 11.48 1.43 3.55
C ALA A 49 10.14 1.05 4.22
N VAL A 50 9.23 2.02 4.39
CA VAL A 50 7.89 1.76 4.95
C VAL A 50 7.03 0.91 4.01
N LEU A 51 7.04 1.20 2.71
CA LEU A 51 6.27 0.45 1.70
C LEU A 51 6.73 -1.01 1.61
N GLU A 52 8.04 -1.23 1.56
CA GLU A 52 8.62 -2.58 1.50
C GLU A 52 8.37 -3.34 2.79
N ALA A 53 8.49 -2.69 3.96
CA ALA A 53 8.13 -3.30 5.24
C ALA A 53 6.66 -3.71 5.29
N ALA A 54 5.75 -2.85 4.81
CA ALA A 54 4.32 -3.16 4.73
C ALA A 54 4.05 -4.35 3.79
N ARG A 55 4.73 -4.42 2.64
CA ARG A 55 4.60 -5.55 1.70
C ARG A 55 5.12 -6.84 2.30
N LYS A 56 6.26 -6.80 2.98
CA LYS A 56 6.84 -7.97 3.66
C LYS A 56 5.91 -8.49 4.75
N ASP A 57 5.39 -7.61 5.60
CA ASP A 57 4.44 -7.98 6.64
C ASP A 57 3.13 -8.51 6.06
N PHE A 58 2.63 -7.96 4.95
CA PHE A 58 1.47 -8.51 4.26
C PHE A 58 1.76 -9.90 3.67
N ALA A 59 2.94 -10.13 3.10
CA ALA A 59 3.33 -11.44 2.59
C ALA A 59 3.34 -12.50 3.71
N GLU A 60 3.77 -12.13 4.92
CA GLU A 60 3.85 -13.01 6.07
C GLU A 60 2.49 -13.20 6.78
N THR A 61 1.69 -12.14 6.91
CA THR A 61 0.48 -12.14 7.75
C THR A 61 -0.83 -12.16 6.96
N GLN A 62 -0.79 -11.85 5.65
CA GLN A 62 -1.94 -11.61 4.77
C GLN A 62 -2.94 -10.60 5.35
N ALA A 63 -2.49 -9.78 6.30
CA ALA A 63 -3.31 -8.81 7.02
C ALA A 63 -3.03 -7.41 6.48
N SER A 64 -4.09 -6.63 6.29
CA SER A 64 -3.93 -5.26 5.81
C SER A 64 -3.12 -4.42 6.78
N PRO A 65 -2.18 -3.58 6.29
CA PRO A 65 -1.42 -2.69 7.15
C PRO A 65 -2.34 -1.64 7.76
N ASN A 66 -2.27 -1.50 9.08
CA ASN A 66 -2.83 -0.37 9.82
C ASN A 66 -1.70 0.44 10.45
N ILE A 67 -1.98 1.65 10.94
CA ILE A 67 -0.96 2.55 11.52
C ILE A 67 -0.08 1.81 12.55
N ARG A 68 -0.71 1.08 13.49
CA ARG A 68 0.00 0.37 14.57
C ARG A 68 0.93 -0.73 14.04
N ARG A 69 0.48 -1.44 13.02
CA ARG A 69 1.26 -2.49 12.35
C ARG A 69 2.41 -1.85 11.57
N LEU A 70 2.15 -0.78 10.82
CA LEU A 70 3.15 -0.03 10.07
C LEU A 70 4.26 0.52 10.97
N THR A 71 3.93 1.12 12.11
CA THR A 71 4.95 1.58 13.06
C THR A 71 5.81 0.43 13.59
N ASN A 72 5.20 -0.74 13.83
CA ASN A 72 5.92 -1.92 14.32
C ASN A 72 6.82 -2.55 13.24
N VAL A 73 6.33 -2.70 12.02
CA VAL A 73 7.04 -3.44 10.96
C VAL A 73 8.08 -2.57 10.27
N ALA A 74 7.81 -1.29 10.10
CA ALA A 74 8.76 -0.34 9.53
C ALA A 74 9.70 0.26 10.59
N GLY A 75 9.46 0.02 11.88
CA GLY A 75 10.28 0.53 12.98
C GLY A 75 10.27 2.06 13.10
N VAL A 76 9.24 2.71 12.56
CA VAL A 76 9.08 4.17 12.56
C VAL A 76 8.03 4.59 13.59
N SER A 77 8.16 5.81 14.12
CA SER A 77 7.13 6.32 15.02
C SER A 77 5.88 6.75 14.23
N THR A 78 4.74 6.82 14.91
CA THR A 78 3.50 7.36 14.31
C THR A 78 3.73 8.77 13.75
N LYS A 79 4.56 9.58 14.42
CA LYS A 79 4.88 10.94 14.00
C LYS A 79 5.64 10.95 12.67
N ASP A 80 6.59 10.02 12.50
CA ASP A 80 7.33 9.89 11.24
C ASP A 80 6.41 9.44 10.10
N LEU A 81 5.48 8.52 10.36
CA LEU A 81 4.47 8.14 9.36
C LEU A 81 3.60 9.31 8.93
N TYR A 82 3.14 10.17 9.84
CA TYR A 82 2.39 11.37 9.49
C TYR A 82 3.26 12.44 8.80
N THR A 83 4.57 12.40 9.02
CA THR A 83 5.52 13.30 8.33
C THR A 83 5.74 12.86 6.88
N LEU A 84 5.89 11.55 6.66
CA LEU A 84 6.05 10.95 5.34
C LEU A 84 4.72 10.92 4.56
N PHE A 85 3.65 10.47 5.21
CA PHE A 85 2.33 10.31 4.61
C PHE A 85 1.27 11.13 5.38
N PRO A 86 1.19 12.45 5.14
CA PRO A 86 0.34 13.35 5.92
C PRO A 86 -1.17 13.08 5.73
N LYS A 87 -1.57 12.56 4.57
CA LYS A 87 -2.95 12.18 4.28
C LYS A 87 -3.12 10.68 4.53
N ALA A 88 -3.78 10.33 5.64
CA ALA A 88 -4.19 8.97 5.98
C ALA A 88 -3.10 7.88 5.73
N PRO A 89 -2.03 7.82 6.54
CA PRO A 89 -0.83 7.03 6.25
C PRO A 89 -1.15 5.57 5.93
N GLY A 90 -2.04 4.94 6.71
CA GLY A 90 -2.41 3.53 6.49
C GLY A 90 -3.04 3.26 5.14
N ARG A 91 -3.96 4.13 4.68
CA ARG A 91 -4.64 3.97 3.38
C ARG A 91 -3.68 4.27 2.23
N THR A 92 -2.91 5.34 2.34
CA THR A 92 -1.97 5.79 1.32
C THR A 92 -0.85 4.77 1.14
N ILE A 93 -0.29 4.26 2.23
CA ILE A 93 0.72 3.19 2.19
C ILE A 93 0.14 1.92 1.59
N ALA A 94 -1.05 1.47 2.02
CA ALA A 94 -1.66 0.26 1.47
C ALA A 94 -1.88 0.38 -0.05
N LYS A 95 -2.36 1.54 -0.51
CA LYS A 95 -2.60 1.80 -1.92
C LYS A 95 -1.29 1.85 -2.72
N ILE A 96 -0.31 2.64 -2.29
CA ILE A 96 0.99 2.78 -2.97
C ILE A 96 1.75 1.45 -2.96
N ALA A 97 1.68 0.68 -1.87
CA ALA A 97 2.31 -0.63 -1.75
C ALA A 97 1.62 -1.72 -2.59
N GLY A 98 0.53 -1.40 -3.30
CA GLY A 98 -0.19 -2.35 -4.13
C GLY A 98 -0.85 -3.47 -3.33
N LEU A 99 -1.21 -3.20 -2.09
CA LEU A 99 -1.83 -4.20 -1.21
C LEU A 99 -3.34 -4.26 -1.46
N PRO A 100 -3.93 -5.47 -1.43
CA PRO A 100 -5.34 -5.62 -1.66
C PRO A 100 -6.12 -4.92 -0.55
N ARG A 101 -7.34 -4.48 -0.88
CA ARG A 101 -8.21 -3.77 0.06
C ARG A 101 -8.34 -4.58 1.36
N PRO A 102 -8.21 -3.95 2.55
CA PRO A 102 -8.46 -4.62 3.82
C PRO A 102 -9.81 -5.34 3.77
N VAL A 103 -9.79 -6.66 3.86
CA VAL A 103 -11.00 -7.47 4.07
C VAL A 103 -11.39 -7.29 5.54
N GLY A 104 -12.12 -6.22 5.85
CA GLY A 104 -12.50 -5.91 7.23
C GLY A 104 -12.80 -4.44 7.51
N CYS A 105 -13.51 -3.75 6.61
CA CYS A 105 -14.18 -2.52 6.97
C CYS A 105 -15.70 -2.78 6.92
N LEU A 106 -16.22 -3.31 8.03
CA LEU A 106 -17.59 -3.16 8.51
C LEU A 106 -17.49 -2.66 9.95
#